data_AF-A0A8C9LFU6-F1
#
_entry.id   AF-A0A8C9LFU6-F1
#
_cell.length_a   1.000
_cell.length_b   1.000
_cell.length_c   1.000
_cell.angle_alpha   90.00
_cell.angle_beta   90.00
_cell.angle_gamma   90.00
#
_symmetry.space_group_name_H-M   'P 1'
#
loop_
_entity.id
_entity.type
_entity.pdbx_description
1 polymer ?
#
loop_
_entity_poly.entity_id
_entity_poly.type
_entity_poly.pdbx_seq_one_letter_code
_entity_poly.pdbx_strand_id
1 'polypeptide(L)'
;LPDIPGCVLMQSKDQITAGNAARKDRMEGKAAISNTTTSCVFQLLQEAGLYCRDFSECLCRTISTSIQVVLKALAEIEVFCKQIAEEEYVIGSFGITSSCWLPCGHQGRVVVLMGSTSDLGHCEKIKKACATFGIPCELRVTSAHKGPDETLRIKAEYEGDGIPTVFVAVAGRSNGLGPVMSGNTAYPVVNCPPLSSDWGAQDVWSSLRLPSGLGCPTTLSPEGAAQFAAQIFGLNNHLVWAKLRSNMLNTWISLKQADKKLRECTL
;
A
#
# COMPACT_ATOMS: atom_id res chain seq x y z
N LEU A 1 26.10 -22.91 -2.11
CA LEU A 1 25.09 -22.39 -3.08
C LEU A 1 24.26 -23.47 -3.80
N PRO A 2 24.68 -24.75 -3.96
CA PRO A 2 23.73 -25.79 -4.37
C PRO A 2 22.76 -26.24 -3.26
N ASP A 3 22.83 -25.62 -2.08
CA ASP A 3 22.21 -26.12 -0.84
C ASP A 3 20.75 -25.68 -0.65
N ILE A 4 20.20 -24.85 -1.56
CA ILE A 4 18.80 -24.39 -1.52
C ILE A 4 18.06 -24.98 -2.72
N PRO A 5 17.25 -26.04 -2.52
CA PRO A 5 16.48 -26.68 -3.57
C PRO A 5 15.59 -25.67 -4.32
N GLY A 6 15.61 -25.73 -5.65
CA GLY A 6 14.76 -24.88 -6.50
C GLY A 6 15.25 -23.44 -6.70
N CYS A 7 16.43 -23.07 -6.22
CA CYS A 7 17.04 -21.75 -6.47
C CYS A 7 18.21 -21.84 -7.46
N VAL A 8 18.44 -20.74 -8.19
CA VAL A 8 19.63 -20.52 -9.04
C VAL A 8 20.27 -19.17 -8.76
N LEU A 9 21.56 -19.06 -9.06
CA LEU A 9 22.29 -17.79 -8.98
C LEU A 9 22.36 -17.15 -10.36
N MET A 10 21.79 -15.95 -10.50
CA MET A 10 21.90 -15.13 -11.70
C MET A 10 23.12 -14.22 -11.59
N GLN A 11 24.15 -14.51 -12.41
CA GLN A 11 25.42 -13.78 -12.42
C GLN A 11 25.45 -12.76 -13.56
N SER A 12 25.57 -11.48 -13.22
CA SER A 12 25.71 -10.41 -14.20
C SER A 12 27.13 -10.39 -14.81
N LYS A 13 27.24 -9.92 -16.06
CA LYS A 13 28.51 -9.79 -16.80
C LYS A 13 28.78 -8.33 -17.21
N ASP A 14 30.05 -7.97 -17.25
CA ASP A 14 30.58 -6.69 -17.76
C ASP A 14 30.57 -6.63 -19.30
N GLN A 15 29.42 -6.96 -19.90
CA GLN A 15 29.21 -6.93 -21.34
C GLN A 15 27.91 -6.20 -21.67
N ILE A 16 27.96 -5.32 -22.67
CA ILE A 16 26.79 -4.62 -23.21
C ILE A 16 26.57 -5.05 -24.66
N THR A 17 25.31 -5.24 -25.06
CA THR A 17 24.93 -5.69 -26.40
C THR A 17 23.74 -4.90 -26.92
N ALA A 18 23.65 -4.71 -28.24
CA ALA A 18 22.51 -4.07 -28.90
C ALA A 18 22.25 -4.68 -30.28
N GLY A 19 20.99 -4.63 -30.73
CA GLY A 19 20.56 -5.15 -32.03
C GLY A 19 20.81 -6.65 -32.20
N ASN A 20 20.25 -7.47 -31.30
CA ASN A 20 20.46 -8.93 -31.31
C ASN A 20 21.94 -9.34 -31.29
N ALA A 21 22.72 -8.65 -30.45
CA ALA A 21 24.17 -8.81 -30.31
C ALA A 21 25.01 -8.44 -31.55
N ALA A 22 24.43 -7.77 -32.56
CA ALA A 22 25.18 -7.21 -33.69
C ALA A 22 26.23 -6.17 -33.24
N ARG A 23 25.96 -5.45 -32.15
CA ARG A 23 26.92 -4.57 -31.47
C ARG A 23 27.19 -5.12 -30.07
N LYS A 24 28.46 -5.23 -29.69
CA LYS A 24 28.88 -5.70 -28.36
C LYS A 24 30.14 -4.97 -27.91
N ASP A 25 30.22 -4.68 -26.61
CA ASP A 25 31.41 -4.09 -25.99
C ASP A 25 31.58 -4.56 -24.54
N ARG A 26 32.78 -4.40 -24.00
CA ARG A 26 33.08 -4.64 -22.58
C ARG A 26 32.98 -3.33 -21.82
N MET A 27 32.15 -3.30 -20.78
CA MET A 27 31.96 -2.13 -19.93
C MET A 27 32.24 -2.53 -18.48
N GLU A 28 33.35 -2.06 -17.93
CA GLU A 28 33.76 -2.34 -16.55
C GLU A 28 32.72 -1.82 -15.55
N GLY A 29 32.39 -2.62 -14.54
CA GLY A 29 31.42 -2.27 -13.50
C GLY A 29 29.95 -2.37 -13.92
N LYS A 30 29.65 -2.63 -15.21
CA LYS A 30 28.29 -2.79 -15.72
C LYS A 30 27.54 -3.94 -15.04
N ALA A 31 28.24 -5.03 -14.69
CA ALA A 31 27.66 -6.15 -13.96
C ALA A 31 27.10 -5.71 -12.60
N ALA A 32 27.87 -4.93 -11.84
CA ALA A 32 27.48 -4.46 -10.52
C ALA A 32 26.32 -3.46 -10.59
N ILE A 33 26.37 -2.54 -11.55
CA ILE A 33 25.27 -1.58 -11.80
C ILE A 33 23.98 -2.33 -12.16
N SER A 34 24.05 -3.26 -13.10
CA SER A 34 22.89 -4.05 -13.55
C SER A 34 22.27 -4.85 -12.40
N ASN A 35 23.13 -5.48 -11.59
CA ASN A 35 22.71 -6.24 -10.42
C ASN A 35 22.00 -5.34 -9.40
N THR A 36 22.63 -4.23 -9.02
CA THR A 36 22.09 -3.29 -8.04
C THR A 36 20.73 -2.73 -8.46
N THR A 37 20.62 -2.26 -9.71
CA THR A 37 19.36 -1.75 -10.25
C THR A 37 18.26 -2.81 -10.22
N THR A 38 18.59 -4.03 -10.66
CA THR A 38 17.64 -5.15 -10.69
C THR A 38 17.17 -5.54 -9.28
N SER A 39 18.10 -5.61 -8.31
CA SER A 39 17.77 -5.88 -6.92
C SER A 39 16.81 -4.85 -6.33
N CYS A 40 17.09 -3.56 -6.52
CA CYS A 40 16.25 -2.48 -6.00
C CYS A 40 14.85 -2.49 -6.63
N VAL A 41 14.77 -2.67 -7.96
CA VAL A 41 13.48 -2.76 -8.65
C VAL A 41 12.67 -3.96 -8.15
N PHE A 42 13.27 -5.13 -8.03
CA PHE A 42 12.55 -6.31 -7.52
C PHE A 42 12.11 -6.14 -6.07
N GLN A 43 12.96 -5.60 -5.21
CA GLN A 43 12.60 -5.32 -3.82
C GLN A 43 11.39 -4.37 -3.75
N LEU A 44 11.41 -3.28 -4.52
CA LEU A 44 10.29 -2.34 -4.58
C LEU A 44 8.97 -3.02 -5.02
N LEU A 45 9.02 -3.80 -6.10
CA LEU A 45 7.84 -4.50 -6.62
C LEU A 45 7.31 -5.54 -5.62
N GLN A 46 8.22 -6.24 -4.92
CA GLN A 46 7.87 -7.21 -3.89
C GLN A 46 7.25 -6.54 -2.66
N GLU A 47 7.83 -5.46 -2.17
CA GLU A 47 7.28 -4.67 -1.05
C GLU A 47 5.93 -4.02 -1.40
N ALA A 48 5.71 -3.66 -2.67
CA ALA A 48 4.41 -3.24 -3.19
C ALA A 48 3.36 -4.38 -3.20
N GLY A 49 3.77 -5.63 -3.01
CA GLY A 49 2.88 -6.78 -2.99
C GLY A 49 2.59 -7.36 -4.38
N LEU A 50 3.40 -7.04 -5.40
CA LEU A 50 3.37 -7.82 -6.63
C LEU A 50 3.94 -9.19 -6.33
N TYR A 51 3.13 -10.22 -6.61
CA TYR A 51 3.59 -11.61 -6.56
C TYR A 51 4.59 -11.87 -7.69
N CYS A 52 5.84 -11.46 -7.47
CA CYS A 52 6.96 -12.25 -7.94
C CYS A 52 6.96 -13.49 -7.04
N ARG A 53 6.30 -14.57 -7.45
CA ARG A 53 6.27 -15.88 -6.73
C ARG A 53 7.67 -16.49 -6.47
N ASP A 54 8.74 -15.75 -6.77
CA ASP A 54 10.06 -16.23 -7.16
C ASP A 54 11.21 -15.57 -6.38
N PHE A 55 10.90 -14.71 -5.40
CA PHE A 55 11.90 -13.97 -4.60
C PHE A 55 11.63 -13.97 -3.09
N SER A 56 10.65 -14.74 -2.59
CA SER A 56 10.19 -14.66 -1.19
C SER A 56 11.20 -15.09 -0.12
N GLU A 57 12.39 -15.59 -0.49
CA GLU A 57 13.46 -15.90 0.45
C GLU A 57 14.86 -15.56 -0.10
N CYS A 58 14.95 -14.59 -1.01
CA CYS A 58 16.26 -14.02 -1.31
C CYS A 58 16.60 -13.02 -0.20
N LEU A 59 17.09 -13.54 0.93
CA LEU A 59 17.94 -12.74 1.80
C LEU A 59 19.00 -12.15 0.88
N CYS A 60 18.97 -10.83 0.72
CA CYS A 60 19.91 -10.09 -0.09
C CYS A 60 21.32 -10.24 0.53
N ARG A 61 21.94 -11.41 0.37
CA ARG A 61 23.39 -11.55 0.38
C ARG A 61 23.84 -11.15 -1.01
N THR A 62 23.75 -9.85 -1.27
CA THR A 62 24.31 -9.25 -2.47
C THR A 62 25.81 -9.51 -2.43
N ILE A 63 26.28 -10.45 -3.24
CA ILE A 63 27.64 -10.33 -3.77
C ILE A 63 27.51 -9.31 -4.90
N SER A 64 28.46 -8.39 -5.05
CA SER A 64 28.36 -7.18 -5.89
C SER A 64 27.78 -7.39 -7.30
N THR A 65 27.84 -8.60 -7.86
CA THR A 65 27.45 -8.92 -9.24
C THR A 65 26.42 -10.05 -9.41
N SER A 66 25.83 -10.59 -8.33
CA SER A 66 24.86 -11.69 -8.45
C SER A 66 23.64 -11.57 -7.53
N ILE A 67 22.54 -12.19 -7.96
CA ILE A 67 21.27 -12.31 -7.23
C ILE A 67 20.82 -13.77 -7.27
N GLN A 68 20.32 -14.29 -6.16
CA GLN A 68 19.69 -15.61 -6.10
C GLN A 68 18.19 -15.49 -6.45
N VAL A 69 17.68 -16.41 -7.28
CA VAL A 69 16.29 -16.41 -7.78
C VAL A 69 15.71 -17.83 -7.76
N VAL A 70 14.40 -17.98 -7.64
CA VAL A 70 13.75 -19.30 -7.77
C VAL A 70 13.72 -19.73 -9.25
N LEU A 71 14.10 -20.97 -9.51
CA LEU A 71 14.16 -21.54 -10.86
C LEU A 71 12.76 -21.88 -11.38
N LYS A 72 12.38 -21.31 -12.53
CA LYS A 72 11.18 -21.67 -13.28
C LYS A 72 11.43 -21.62 -14.79
N ALA A 73 10.55 -22.32 -15.53
CA ALA A 73 10.50 -22.21 -16.98
C ALA A 73 10.15 -20.76 -17.37
N LEU A 74 10.98 -20.16 -18.23
CA LEU A 74 10.74 -18.83 -18.77
C LEU A 74 9.73 -18.94 -19.91
N ALA A 75 8.78 -17.99 -19.95
CA ALA A 75 7.95 -17.81 -21.13
C ALA A 75 8.76 -17.05 -22.19
N GLU A 76 8.73 -17.52 -23.43
CA GLU A 76 9.41 -16.89 -24.58
C GLU A 76 8.58 -15.70 -25.13
N ILE A 77 8.23 -14.76 -24.24
CA ILE A 77 7.43 -13.58 -24.58
C ILE A 77 8.06 -12.36 -23.90
N GLU A 78 8.34 -11.32 -24.69
CA GLU A 78 8.73 -10.01 -24.18
C GLU A 78 7.48 -9.13 -24.01
N VAL A 79 7.30 -8.56 -22.81
CA VAL A 79 6.16 -7.69 -22.48
C VAL A 79 6.63 -6.24 -22.45
N PHE A 80 6.04 -5.42 -23.32
CA PHE A 80 6.32 -3.98 -23.41
C PHE A 80 5.16 -3.16 -22.84
N CYS A 81 5.48 -2.16 -22.02
CA CYS A 81 4.54 -1.15 -21.52
C CYS A 81 5.07 0.24 -21.85
N LYS A 82 4.25 1.10 -22.49
CA LYS A 82 4.62 2.46 -22.90
C LYS A 82 3.64 3.47 -22.32
N GLN A 83 4.16 4.55 -21.75
CA GLN A 83 3.34 5.69 -21.31
C GLN A 83 3.22 6.77 -22.39
N ILE A 84 4.23 6.92 -23.25
CA ILE A 84 4.28 7.91 -24.34
C ILE A 84 4.49 7.15 -25.66
N ALA A 85 3.76 7.54 -26.69
CA ALA A 85 3.93 7.01 -28.04
C ALA A 85 5.11 7.71 -28.71
N GLU A 86 6.29 7.08 -28.67
CA GLU A 86 7.43 7.45 -29.51
C GLU A 86 7.74 6.32 -30.51
N GLU A 87 8.04 6.71 -31.76
CA GLU A 87 8.31 5.82 -32.89
C GLU A 87 9.73 5.21 -32.86
N GLU A 88 10.71 5.85 -32.22
CA GLU A 88 12.09 5.36 -32.11
C GLU A 88 12.75 5.66 -30.75
N TYR A 89 13.55 4.71 -30.28
CA TYR A 89 14.11 4.65 -28.93
C TYR A 89 15.42 5.45 -28.83
N VAL A 90 15.46 6.54 -28.07
CA VAL A 90 16.72 7.17 -27.63
C VAL A 90 17.04 6.68 -26.23
N ILE A 91 18.00 5.75 -26.11
CA ILE A 91 18.54 5.32 -24.81
C ILE A 91 19.44 6.44 -24.27
N GLY A 92 18.85 7.42 -23.59
CA GLY A 92 19.61 8.36 -22.77
C GLY A 92 20.15 7.66 -21.52
N SER A 93 21.44 7.78 -21.26
CA SER A 93 22.10 7.23 -20.07
C SER A 93 21.64 7.98 -18.82
N PHE A 94 20.55 7.54 -18.19
CA PHE A 94 20.20 7.99 -16.84
C PHE A 94 21.03 7.21 -15.82
N GLY A 95 22.00 7.90 -15.19
CA GLY A 95 22.70 7.37 -14.03
C GLY A 95 21.74 7.25 -12.86
N ILE A 96 21.35 6.02 -12.51
CA ILE A 96 20.60 5.74 -11.28
C ILE A 96 21.64 5.68 -10.16
N THR A 97 21.82 6.77 -9.42
CA THR A 97 22.59 6.77 -8.18
C THR A 97 21.75 6.19 -7.05
N SER A 98 22.39 5.48 -6.11
CA SER A 98 21.75 4.84 -4.93
C SER A 98 20.97 5.82 -4.03
N SER A 99 21.14 7.13 -4.22
CA SER A 99 20.42 8.20 -3.53
C SER A 99 18.99 8.46 -4.04
N CYS A 100 18.58 7.90 -5.18
CA CYS A 100 17.22 8.08 -5.73
C CYS A 100 16.14 7.27 -4.99
N TRP A 101 16.51 6.44 -4.03
CA TRP A 101 15.64 5.54 -3.26
C TRP A 101 15.52 5.95 -1.79
N LEU A 102 15.50 7.26 -1.52
CA LEU A 102 15.22 7.70 -0.15
C LEU A 102 13.83 7.19 0.25
N PRO A 103 13.68 6.54 1.42
CA PRO A 103 12.37 6.21 1.95
C PRO A 103 11.52 7.48 1.94
N CYS A 104 10.30 7.39 1.41
CA CYS A 104 9.44 8.55 1.27
C CYS A 104 9.28 9.24 2.64
N GLY A 105 9.84 10.45 2.77
CA GLY A 105 9.81 11.22 4.02
C GLY A 105 8.40 11.69 4.44
N HIS A 106 7.38 11.38 3.65
CA HIS A 106 5.98 11.69 3.95
C HIS A 106 5.31 10.47 4.59
N GLN A 107 5.60 10.27 5.89
CA GLN A 107 4.87 9.31 6.71
C GLN A 107 3.55 9.95 7.13
N GLY A 108 2.46 9.56 6.49
CA GLY A 108 1.12 9.82 7.00
C GLY A 108 0.74 8.79 8.06
N ARG A 109 -0.20 9.11 8.94
CA ARG A 109 -0.77 8.16 9.91
C ARG A 109 -2.28 8.12 9.88
N VAL A 110 -2.84 7.03 10.39
CA VAL A 110 -4.25 6.93 10.74
C VAL A 110 -4.40 7.00 12.25
N VAL A 111 -5.36 7.78 12.73
CA VAL A 111 -5.76 7.79 14.14
C VAL A 111 -7.21 7.35 14.22
N VAL A 112 -7.45 6.19 14.83
CA VAL A 112 -8.80 5.67 15.05
C VAL A 112 -9.27 6.13 16.43
N LEU A 113 -10.32 6.94 16.44
CA LEU A 113 -10.97 7.44 17.66
C LEU A 113 -12.23 6.60 17.91
N MET A 114 -12.27 5.90 19.03
CA MET A 114 -13.44 5.09 19.42
C MET A 114 -14.19 5.70 20.61
N GLY A 115 -15.52 5.73 20.50
CA GLY A 115 -16.42 6.24 21.55
C GLY A 115 -16.49 5.37 22.80
N SER A 116 -16.15 4.08 22.66
CA SER A 116 -16.26 3.04 23.69
C SER A 116 -15.22 1.95 23.45
N THR A 117 -14.67 1.38 24.52
CA THR A 117 -13.76 0.22 24.45
C THR A 117 -14.45 -1.05 23.96
N SER A 118 -15.79 -1.12 23.99
CA SER A 118 -16.55 -2.20 23.37
C SER A 118 -16.30 -2.32 21.86
N ASP A 119 -15.89 -1.23 21.21
CA ASP A 119 -15.68 -1.18 19.76
C ASP A 119 -14.23 -1.52 19.37
N LEU A 120 -13.38 -1.90 20.34
CA LEU A 120 -11.96 -2.20 20.13
C LEU A 120 -11.75 -3.28 19.04
N GLY A 121 -12.57 -4.33 19.04
CA GLY A 121 -12.48 -5.40 18.03
C GLY A 121 -12.74 -4.91 16.59
N HIS A 122 -13.56 -3.87 16.42
CA HIS A 122 -13.78 -3.22 15.13
C HIS A 122 -12.56 -2.35 14.76
N CYS A 123 -12.03 -1.60 15.71
CA CYS A 123 -10.87 -0.71 15.52
C CYS A 123 -9.59 -1.48 15.18
N GLU A 124 -9.38 -2.66 15.77
CA GLU A 124 -8.23 -3.52 15.46
C GLU A 124 -8.25 -4.04 14.02
N LYS A 125 -9.44 -4.24 13.42
CA LYS A 125 -9.54 -4.58 11.99
C LYS A 125 -9.04 -3.43 11.11
N ILE A 126 -9.40 -2.18 11.45
CA ILE A 126 -8.91 -0.97 10.76
C ILE A 126 -7.39 -0.89 10.90
N LYS A 127 -6.85 -1.02 12.11
CA LYS A 127 -5.41 -1.00 12.37
C LYS A 127 -4.65 -2.07 11.60
N LYS A 128 -5.15 -3.30 11.60
CA LYS A 128 -4.57 -4.42 10.85
C LYS A 128 -4.59 -4.14 9.34
N ALA A 129 -5.67 -3.58 8.82
CA ALA A 129 -5.76 -3.21 7.42
C ALA A 129 -4.79 -2.06 7.05
N CYS A 130 -4.63 -1.03 7.90
CA CYS A 130 -3.62 0.03 7.70
C CYS A 130 -2.20 -0.54 7.60
N ALA A 131 -1.88 -1.53 8.43
CA ALA A 131 -0.58 -2.20 8.40
C ALA A 131 -0.28 -2.87 7.05
N THR A 132 -1.30 -3.42 6.36
CA THR A 132 -1.11 -4.02 5.03
C THR A 132 -0.65 -2.99 3.99
N PHE A 133 -1.06 -1.73 4.14
CA PHE A 133 -0.62 -0.61 3.30
C PHE A 133 0.67 0.05 3.81
N GLY A 134 1.23 -0.40 4.94
CA GLY A 134 2.41 0.19 5.59
C GLY A 134 2.13 1.55 6.23
N ILE A 135 0.90 1.81 6.65
CA ILE A 135 0.50 3.08 7.26
C ILE A 135 0.45 2.90 8.78
N PRO A 136 1.23 3.68 9.57
CA PRO A 136 1.10 3.71 11.02
C PRO A 136 -0.33 4.01 11.45
N CYS A 137 -0.84 3.25 12.42
CA CYS A 137 -2.21 3.40 12.89
C CYS A 137 -2.27 3.34 14.43
N GLU A 138 -2.76 4.42 15.01
CA GLU A 138 -2.92 4.59 16.46
C GLU A 138 -4.40 4.46 16.85
N LEU A 139 -4.65 3.85 18.02
CA LEU A 139 -6.00 3.70 18.57
C LEU A 139 -6.14 4.57 19.81
N ARG A 140 -7.22 5.35 19.90
CA ARG A 140 -7.51 6.22 21.04
C ARG A 140 -8.97 6.10 21.43
N VAL A 141 -9.25 6.26 22.72
CA VAL A 141 -10.63 6.22 23.27
C VAL A 141 -11.01 7.63 23.67
N THR A 142 -12.09 8.16 23.09
CA THR A 142 -12.64 9.46 23.45
C THR A 142 -14.09 9.58 23.02
N SER A 143 -14.90 10.37 23.72
CA SER A 143 -16.35 10.45 23.48
C SER A 143 -16.80 11.89 23.36
N ALA A 144 -17.27 12.27 22.17
CA ALA A 144 -17.83 13.60 21.93
C ALA A 144 -19.07 13.93 22.79
N HIS A 145 -19.77 12.92 23.32
CA HIS A 145 -20.93 13.13 24.18
C HIS A 145 -20.57 13.22 25.67
N LYS A 146 -19.54 12.49 26.11
CA LYS A 146 -19.19 12.36 27.54
C LYS A 146 -17.93 13.13 27.95
N GLY A 147 -17.11 13.53 26.98
CA GLY A 147 -15.85 14.27 27.15
C GLY A 147 -15.44 14.98 25.85
N PRO A 148 -16.25 15.93 25.36
CA PRO A 148 -15.94 16.66 24.12
C PRO A 148 -14.66 17.49 24.23
N ASP A 149 -14.36 18.04 25.40
CA ASP A 149 -13.13 18.77 25.71
C ASP A 149 -11.89 17.90 25.51
N GLU A 150 -11.90 16.67 26.03
CA GLU A 150 -10.82 15.71 25.84
C GLU A 150 -10.71 15.26 24.37
N THR A 151 -11.84 15.12 23.67
CA THR A 151 -11.86 14.83 22.22
C THR A 151 -11.10 15.90 21.44
N LEU A 152 -11.36 17.18 21.73
CA LEU A 152 -10.69 18.31 21.08
C LEU A 152 -9.22 18.42 21.49
N ARG A 153 -8.88 18.09 22.74
CA ARG A 153 -7.50 18.05 23.23
C ARG A 153 -6.68 16.99 22.51
N ILE A 154 -7.19 15.76 22.40
CA ILE A 154 -6.54 14.65 21.68
C ILE A 154 -6.36 15.00 20.19
N LYS A 155 -7.39 15.57 19.56
CA LYS A 155 -7.29 16.07 18.18
C LYS A 155 -6.13 17.05 18.02
N ALA A 156 -5.99 18.00 18.94
CA ALA A 156 -4.93 19.01 18.90
C ALA A 156 -3.52 18.42 19.04
N GLU A 157 -3.34 17.33 19.81
CA GLU A 157 -2.06 16.60 19.87
C GLU A 157 -1.60 16.19 18.46
N TYR A 158 -2.54 15.67 17.67
CA TYR A 158 -2.28 15.13 16.34
C TYR A 158 -2.25 16.15 15.21
N GLU A 159 -2.83 17.33 15.42
CA GLU A 159 -2.66 18.47 14.51
C GLU A 159 -1.36 19.23 14.76
N GLY A 160 -0.83 19.18 15.98
CA GLY A 160 0.31 19.99 16.43
C GLY A 160 1.69 19.42 16.12
N ASP A 161 1.80 18.14 15.75
CA ASP A 161 3.09 17.47 15.54
C ASP A 161 3.60 17.48 14.08
N GLY A 162 2.81 18.02 13.15
CA GLY A 162 3.18 18.16 11.74
C GLY A 162 3.10 16.87 10.92
N ILE A 163 2.58 15.77 11.48
CA ILE A 163 2.42 14.50 10.78
C ILE A 163 1.07 14.47 10.04
N PRO A 164 1.04 14.31 8.69
CA PRO A 164 -0.22 14.21 7.94
C PRO A 164 -1.10 13.09 8.50
N THR A 165 -2.30 13.43 8.95
CA THR A 165 -3.16 12.51 9.69
C THR A 165 -4.53 12.37 9.01
N VAL A 166 -5.02 11.14 8.91
CA VAL A 166 -6.43 10.84 8.61
C VAL A 166 -7.07 10.32 9.89
N PHE A 167 -8.15 10.95 10.34
CA PHE A 167 -8.91 10.46 11.49
C PHE A 167 -9.99 9.49 11.03
N VAL A 168 -10.16 8.40 11.77
CA VAL A 168 -11.28 7.47 11.59
C VAL A 168 -12.11 7.46 12.87
N ALA A 169 -13.36 7.90 12.78
CA ALA A 169 -14.29 7.93 13.90
C ALA A 169 -15.11 6.63 13.95
N VAL A 170 -14.98 5.90 15.05
CA VAL A 170 -15.72 4.67 15.34
C VAL A 170 -16.65 4.92 16.52
N ALA A 171 -17.94 5.11 16.22
CA ALA A 171 -18.97 5.28 17.24
C ALA A 171 -20.25 4.57 16.78
N GLY A 172 -20.76 3.67 17.62
CA GLY A 172 -22.07 3.06 17.43
C GLY A 172 -23.22 3.99 17.82
N ARG A 173 -24.46 3.57 17.54
CA ARG A 173 -25.69 4.34 17.82
C ARG A 173 -25.66 5.69 17.08
N SER A 174 -26.00 6.79 17.76
CA SER A 174 -25.89 8.14 17.22
C SER A 174 -24.43 8.60 17.25
N ASN A 175 -23.77 8.58 16.09
CA ASN A 175 -22.38 8.99 15.93
C ASN A 175 -22.23 10.52 15.98
N GLY A 176 -21.95 11.07 17.16
CA GLY A 176 -21.52 12.47 17.32
C GLY A 176 -20.01 12.68 17.19
N LEU A 177 -19.20 11.61 17.29
CA LEU A 177 -17.74 11.70 17.31
C LEU A 177 -17.18 12.19 15.97
N GLY A 178 -17.62 11.57 14.87
CA GLY A 178 -17.20 11.97 13.52
C GLY A 178 -17.58 13.41 13.17
N PRO A 179 -18.84 13.82 13.34
CA PRO A 179 -19.26 15.19 13.10
C PRO A 179 -18.52 16.22 13.96
N VAL A 180 -18.33 15.97 15.26
CA VAL A 180 -17.56 16.89 16.13
C VAL A 180 -16.12 17.00 15.66
N MET A 181 -15.48 15.88 15.31
CA MET A 181 -14.12 15.91 14.74
C MET A 181 -14.09 16.71 13.43
N SER A 182 -14.96 16.38 12.48
CA SER A 182 -14.99 17.00 11.15
C SER A 182 -15.27 18.51 11.18
N GLY A 183 -16.00 19.01 12.17
CA GLY A 183 -16.25 20.45 12.31
C GLY A 183 -15.09 21.22 12.95
N ASN A 184 -14.11 20.51 13.52
CA ASN A 184 -13.05 21.11 14.33
C ASN A 184 -11.63 20.77 13.83
N THR A 185 -11.48 20.10 12.69
CA THR A 185 -10.19 19.82 12.05
C THR A 185 -10.24 20.10 10.56
N ALA A 186 -9.11 20.53 10.00
CA ALA A 186 -8.90 20.62 8.55
C ALA A 186 -8.46 19.28 7.94
N TYR A 187 -8.10 18.29 8.76
CA TYR A 187 -7.71 16.97 8.29
C TYR A 187 -8.92 16.10 7.90
N PRO A 188 -8.74 15.10 7.01
CA PRO A 188 -9.84 14.22 6.65
C PRO A 188 -10.34 13.41 7.86
N VAL A 189 -11.66 13.37 8.03
CA VAL A 189 -12.34 12.56 9.06
C VAL A 189 -13.27 11.57 8.38
N VAL A 190 -13.05 10.28 8.60
CA VAL A 190 -13.85 9.20 8.01
C VAL A 190 -14.70 8.54 9.08
N ASN A 191 -16.01 8.49 8.88
CA ASN A 191 -16.90 7.70 9.73
C ASN A 191 -16.78 6.21 9.37
N CYS A 192 -16.53 5.37 10.37
CA CYS A 192 -16.59 3.91 10.26
C CYS A 192 -17.38 3.33 11.44
N PRO A 193 -18.72 3.48 11.43
CA PRO A 193 -19.55 3.05 12.55
C PRO A 193 -19.60 1.51 12.65
N PRO A 194 -19.53 0.92 13.86
CA PRO A 194 -19.65 -0.52 14.07
C PRO A 194 -21.13 -0.95 14.02
N LEU A 195 -21.73 -0.92 12.83
CA LEU A 195 -23.15 -1.21 12.62
C LEU A 195 -23.49 -2.67 12.97
N SER A 196 -24.62 -2.88 13.63
CA SER A 196 -25.22 -4.20 13.87
C SER A 196 -26.39 -4.46 12.94
N SER A 197 -26.82 -5.73 12.81
CA SER A 197 -28.02 -6.11 12.06
C SER A 197 -29.29 -5.49 12.64
N ASP A 198 -29.32 -5.30 13.96
CA ASP A 198 -30.55 -4.97 14.68
C ASP A 198 -30.92 -3.49 14.54
N TRP A 199 -29.92 -2.60 14.55
CA TRP A 199 -30.10 -1.14 14.58
C TRP A 199 -29.28 -0.38 13.54
N GLY A 200 -28.45 -1.07 12.76
CA GLY A 200 -27.52 -0.43 11.83
C GLY A 200 -28.19 0.43 10.76
N ALA A 201 -29.41 0.05 10.34
CA ALA A 201 -30.18 0.81 9.35
C ALA A 201 -30.64 2.19 9.88
N GLN A 202 -30.84 2.32 11.18
CA GLN A 202 -31.19 3.57 11.84
C GLN A 202 -29.92 4.35 12.20
N ASP A 203 -28.93 3.67 12.77
CA ASP A 203 -27.69 4.27 13.28
C ASP A 203 -26.86 4.94 12.16
N VAL A 204 -26.80 4.34 10.96
CA VAL A 204 -25.99 4.85 9.84
C VAL A 204 -26.32 6.29 9.45
N TRP A 205 -27.57 6.72 9.61
CA TRP A 205 -28.01 8.06 9.25
C TRP A 205 -27.32 9.16 10.05
N SER A 206 -26.89 8.86 11.28
CA SER A 206 -26.10 9.78 12.11
C SER A 206 -24.73 10.11 11.51
N SER A 207 -24.18 9.22 10.67
CA SER A 207 -22.91 9.43 9.96
C SER A 207 -23.11 10.06 8.57
N LEU A 208 -24.28 9.89 7.96
CA LEU A 208 -24.56 10.32 6.58
C LEU A 208 -25.19 11.72 6.47
N ARG A 209 -26.14 12.05 7.34
CA ARG A 209 -26.90 13.31 7.27
C ARG A 209 -26.33 14.33 8.24
N LEU A 210 -25.41 15.14 7.72
CA LEU A 210 -24.68 16.14 8.49
C LEU A 210 -25.21 17.56 8.21
N PRO A 211 -25.06 18.51 9.16
CA PRO A 211 -25.27 19.93 8.87
C PRO A 211 -24.25 20.46 7.84
N SER A 212 -24.54 21.62 7.26
CA SER A 212 -23.67 22.26 6.27
C SER A 212 -22.29 22.59 6.82
N GLY A 213 -21.25 22.50 5.97
CA GLY A 213 -19.87 22.82 6.34
C GLY A 213 -19.05 21.64 6.89
N LEU A 214 -19.62 20.43 6.91
CA LEU A 214 -18.96 19.20 7.36
C LEU A 214 -18.62 18.28 6.18
N GLY A 215 -17.33 17.93 6.05
CA GLY A 215 -16.80 17.09 4.97
C GLY A 215 -16.43 15.68 5.43
N CYS A 216 -17.35 14.99 6.12
CA CYS A 216 -17.07 13.69 6.75
C CYS A 216 -17.63 12.53 5.90
N PRO A 217 -16.83 11.88 5.04
CA PRO A 217 -17.25 10.68 4.32
C PRO A 217 -17.51 9.51 5.27
N THR A 218 -18.36 8.57 4.84
CA THR A 218 -18.70 7.37 5.61
C THR A 218 -18.31 6.10 4.84
N THR A 219 -17.56 5.21 5.50
CA THR A 219 -17.19 3.89 5.01
C THR A 219 -17.68 2.84 6.00
N LEU A 220 -18.44 1.84 5.55
CA LEU A 220 -19.03 0.84 6.47
C LEU A 220 -18.11 -0.34 6.79
N SER A 221 -17.17 -0.65 5.90
CA SER A 221 -16.18 -1.71 6.12
C SER A 221 -14.96 -1.15 6.86
N PRO A 222 -14.48 -1.81 7.93
CA PRO A 222 -13.25 -1.40 8.60
C PRO A 222 -12.01 -1.51 7.69
N GLU A 223 -11.94 -2.54 6.86
CA GLU A 223 -10.90 -2.68 5.85
C GLU A 223 -11.02 -1.59 4.78
N GLY A 224 -12.26 -1.24 4.39
CA GLY A 224 -12.58 -0.15 3.48
C GLY A 224 -12.16 1.22 4.02
N ALA A 225 -12.32 1.47 5.32
CA ALA A 225 -11.88 2.72 5.96
C ALA A 225 -10.35 2.87 5.86
N ALA A 226 -9.60 1.80 6.16
CA ALA A 226 -8.15 1.77 6.01
C ALA A 226 -7.73 1.92 4.54
N GLN A 227 -8.44 1.29 3.59
CA GLN A 227 -8.17 1.40 2.17
C GLN A 227 -8.45 2.82 1.64
N PHE A 228 -9.50 3.49 2.13
CA PHE A 228 -9.80 4.87 1.78
C PHE A 228 -8.74 5.84 2.33
N ALA A 229 -8.31 5.65 3.58
CA ALA A 229 -7.17 6.39 4.13
C ALA A 229 -5.89 6.14 3.31
N ALA A 230 -5.64 4.90 2.89
CA ALA A 230 -4.53 4.59 2.00
C ALA A 230 -4.65 5.28 0.63
N GLN A 231 -5.85 5.40 0.06
CA GLN A 231 -6.08 6.13 -1.20
C GLN A 231 -5.77 7.62 -1.05
N ILE A 232 -6.11 8.23 0.09
CA ILE A 232 -5.74 9.62 0.41
C ILE A 232 -4.22 9.77 0.45
N PHE A 233 -3.53 8.93 1.23
CA PHE A 233 -2.07 9.00 1.35
C PHE A 233 -1.35 8.62 0.04
N GLY A 234 -1.93 7.74 -0.77
CA GLY A 234 -1.41 7.33 -2.07
C GLY A 234 -1.30 8.48 -3.08
N LEU A 235 -1.96 9.62 -2.85
CA LEU A 235 -1.77 10.82 -3.67
C LEU A 235 -0.37 11.42 -3.53
N ASN A 236 0.27 11.25 -2.37
CA ASN A 236 1.58 11.82 -2.06
C ASN A 236 2.63 10.77 -1.62
N ASN A 237 2.24 9.51 -1.51
CA ASN A 237 3.11 8.40 -1.12
C ASN A 237 3.05 7.28 -2.17
N HIS A 238 4.09 7.21 -3.00
CA HIS A 238 4.18 6.24 -4.10
C HIS A 238 4.25 4.78 -3.61
N LEU A 239 4.75 4.50 -2.41
CA LEU A 239 4.79 3.14 -1.84
C LEU A 239 3.38 2.68 -1.46
N VAL A 240 2.61 3.54 -0.79
CA VAL A 240 1.20 3.26 -0.48
C VAL A 240 0.38 3.11 -1.77
N TRP A 241 0.59 4.00 -2.74
CA TRP A 241 -0.06 3.92 -4.05
C TRP A 241 0.27 2.61 -4.78
N ALA A 242 1.53 2.19 -4.80
CA ALA A 242 1.96 0.95 -5.43
C ALA A 242 1.30 -0.27 -4.78
N LYS A 243 1.15 -0.27 -3.44
CA LYS A 243 0.41 -1.32 -2.71
C LYS A 243 -1.07 -1.36 -3.10
N LEU A 244 -1.72 -0.21 -3.25
CA LEU A 244 -3.10 -0.15 -3.75
C LEU A 244 -3.24 -0.73 -5.15
N ARG A 245 -2.33 -0.37 -6.08
CA ARG A 245 -2.34 -0.89 -7.46
C ARG A 245 -2.09 -2.39 -7.51
N SER A 246 -1.15 -2.89 -6.72
CA SER A 246 -0.84 -4.31 -6.63
C SER A 246 -2.01 -5.10 -6.03
N ASN A 247 -2.68 -4.55 -5.02
CA ASN A 247 -3.89 -5.14 -4.45
C ASN A 247 -4.99 -5.31 -5.52
N MET A 248 -5.26 -4.27 -6.33
CA MET A 248 -6.23 -4.35 -7.44
C MET A 248 -5.89 -5.45 -8.44
N LEU A 249 -4.62 -5.57 -8.82
CA LEU A 249 -4.15 -6.62 -9.73
C LEU A 249 -4.33 -8.01 -9.11
N ASN A 250 -3.92 -8.19 -7.85
CA ASN A 250 -4.00 -9.47 -7.17
C ASN A 250 -5.46 -9.92 -6.98
N THR A 251 -6.38 -9.01 -6.64
CA THR A 251 -7.82 -9.31 -6.59
C THR A 251 -8.33 -9.80 -7.94
N TRP A 252 -7.95 -9.13 -9.03
CA TRP A 252 -8.33 -9.56 -10.38
C TRP A 252 -7.78 -10.94 -10.72
N ILE A 253 -6.50 -11.22 -10.41
CA ILE A 253 -5.89 -12.54 -10.60
C ILE A 253 -6.64 -13.61 -9.81
N SER A 254 -6.97 -13.35 -8.54
CA SER A 254 -7.71 -14.30 -7.70
C SER A 254 -9.09 -14.64 -8.27
N LEU A 255 -9.81 -13.65 -8.82
CA LEU A 255 -11.08 -13.89 -9.50
C LEU A 255 -10.92 -14.80 -10.72
N LYS A 256 -9.90 -14.56 -11.55
CA LYS A 256 -9.63 -15.40 -12.73
C LYS A 256 -9.27 -16.83 -12.35
N GLN A 257 -8.51 -17.02 -11.27
CA GLN A 257 -8.15 -18.34 -10.76
C GLN A 257 -9.35 -19.08 -10.18
N ALA A 258 -10.21 -18.39 -9.42
CA ALA A 258 -11.42 -18.98 -8.86
C ALA A 258 -12.38 -19.45 -9.97
N ASP A 259 -12.60 -18.61 -10.99
CA ASP A 259 -13.40 -18.96 -12.16
C ASP A 259 -12.84 -20.17 -12.93
N LYS A 260 -11.53 -20.21 -13.16
CA LYS A 260 -10.87 -21.37 -13.79
C LYS A 260 -11.15 -22.66 -13.02
N LYS A 261 -10.98 -22.63 -11.69
CA LYS A 261 -11.20 -23.81 -10.82
C LYS A 261 -12.65 -24.30 -10.88
N LEU A 262 -13.62 -23.39 -10.86
CA LEU A 262 -15.04 -23.75 -10.96
C LEU A 262 -15.37 -24.40 -12.31
N ARG A 263 -14.81 -23.89 -13.42
CA ARG A 263 -15.02 -24.47 -14.75
C ARG A 263 -14.46 -25.88 -14.88
N GLU A 264 -13.33 -26.17 -14.23
CA GLU A 264 -12.72 -27.50 -14.21
C GLU A 264 -13.55 -28.51 -13.40
N CYS A 265 -14.28 -28.09 -12.35
CA CYS A 265 -15.15 -28.97 -11.55
C CYS A 265 -16.54 -29.21 -12.18
N THR A 266 -16.90 -28.48 -13.24
CA THR A 266 -18.21 -28.58 -13.90
C THR A 266 -18.16 -29.48 -15.16
N LEU A 267 -16.97 -30.00 -15.49
CA LEU A 267 -16.71 -30.98 -16.56
C LEU A 267 -16.45 -32.36 -15.93
#